data_AF-A0A6J4U2K3-F1
#
_entry.id   AF-A0A6J4U2K3-F1
#
_cell.length_a   1.000
_cell.length_b   1.000
_cell.length_c   1.000
_cell.angle_alpha   90.00
_cell.angle_beta   90.00
_cell.angle_gamma   90.00
#
_symmetry.space_group_name_H-M   'P 1'
#
loop_
_entity.id
_entity.type
_entity.pdbx_description
1 polymer ?
#
loop_
_entity_poly.entity_id
_entity_poly.type
_entity_poly.pdbx_seq_one_letter_code
_entity_poly.pdbx_strand_id
1 'polypeptide(L)' 'MKSQVFRKDERGIKNIGWLKSNFYFSFSEYYNPLKSAFGTLVAFNDDFVEAGKGFGIHPHANMEIK' A
#
# COMPACT_ATOMS: atom_id res chain seq x y z
N MET A 1 9.06 -22.09 -12.97
CA MET A 1 8.52 -21.20 -11.91
C MET A 1 7.18 -20.67 -12.38
N LYS A 2 6.14 -20.67 -11.54
CA LYS A 2 4.81 -20.13 -11.91
C LYS A 2 4.78 -18.64 -11.57
N SER A 3 4.59 -17.79 -12.57
CA SER A 3 4.44 -16.35 -12.37
C SER A 3 2.98 -15.98 -12.15
N GLN A 4 2.74 -15.00 -11.30
CA GLN A 4 1.44 -14.36 -11.12
C GLN A 4 1.60 -12.87 -11.49
N VAL A 5 0.63 -12.32 -12.21
CA VAL A 5 0.64 -10.92 -12.64
C VAL A 5 -0.56 -10.24 -12.02
N PHE A 6 -0.31 -9.14 -11.30
CA PHE A 6 -1.34 -8.26 -10.76
C PHE A 6 -1.25 -6.91 -11.46
N ARG A 7 -2.29 -6.54 -12.19
CA ARG A 7 -2.35 -5.31 -12.97
C ARG A 7 -2.76 -4.12 -12.10
N LYS A 8 -2.55 -2.91 -12.64
CA LYS A 8 -2.77 -1.65 -11.91
C LYS A 8 -4.21 -1.47 -11.42
N ASP A 9 -5.17 -1.96 -12.20
CA ASP A 9 -6.61 -1.89 -11.99
C ASP A 9 -7.12 -2.87 -10.94
N GLU A 10 -6.27 -3.80 -10.49
CA GLU A 10 -6.58 -4.77 -9.44
C GLU A 10 -6.02 -4.35 -8.07
N ARG A 11 -5.38 -3.18 -7.96
CA ARG A 11 -4.80 -2.67 -6.71
C ARG A 11 -5.89 -2.24 -5.74
N GLY A 12 -5.57 -2.28 -4.44
CA GLY A 12 -6.38 -1.59 -3.45
C GLY A 12 -6.33 -0.09 -3.69
N ILE A 13 -7.46 0.60 -3.50
CA ILE A 13 -7.53 2.06 -3.70
C ILE A 13 -8.04 2.68 -2.41
N LYS A 14 -7.36 3.74 -1.96
CA LYS A 14 -7.86 4.65 -0.93
C LYS A 14 -7.81 6.07 -1.47
N ASN A 15 -8.92 6.77 -1.40
CA ASN A 15 -8.99 8.18 -1.74
C ASN A 15 -9.75 8.91 -0.63
N ILE A 16 -9.03 9.72 0.13
CA ILE A 16 -9.57 10.53 1.23
C ILE A 16 -9.45 12.04 0.93
N GLY A 17 -9.49 12.40 -0.36
CA GLY A 17 -9.29 13.78 -0.83
C GLY A 17 -7.81 14.09 -1.00
N TRP A 18 -7.13 14.41 0.10
CA TRP A 18 -5.74 14.85 0.08
C TRP A 18 -4.71 13.73 -0.16
N LEU A 19 -5.09 12.48 0.13
CA LEU A 19 -4.28 11.29 -0.10
C LEU A 19 -5.02 10.37 -1.07
N LYS A 20 -4.33 9.99 -2.15
CA LYS A 20 -4.76 8.95 -3.08
C LYS A 20 -3.70 7.86 -3.10
N SER A 21 -4.03 6.68 -2.60
CA SER A 21 -3.12 5.56 -2.47
C SER A 21 -3.55 4.40 -3.34
N ASN A 22 -2.59 3.75 -4.00
CA ASN A 22 -2.76 2.46 -4.64
C ASN A 22 -1.93 1.41 -3.91
N PHE A 23 -2.59 0.41 -3.32
CA PHE A 23 -1.96 -0.66 -2.54
C PHE A 23 -1.68 -1.89 -3.39
N TYR A 24 -0.42 -2.30 -3.44
CA TYR A 24 -0.03 -3.54 -4.12
C TYR A 24 -0.31 -4.77 -3.25
N PHE A 25 -0.15 -4.63 -1.93
CA PHE A 25 -0.46 -5.65 -0.94
C PHE A 25 -1.64 -5.22 -0.05
N SER A 26 -2.18 -6.16 0.72
CA SER A 26 -3.20 -5.90 1.74
C SER A 26 -2.69 -4.87 2.73
N PHE A 27 -3.38 -3.73 2.83
CA PHE A 27 -2.95 -2.59 3.64
C PHE A 27 -4.15 -1.69 3.97
N SER A 28 -4.13 -1.07 5.16
CA SER A 28 -5.28 -0.30 5.69
C SER A 28 -6.55 -1.17 5.66
N GLU A 29 -7.62 -0.70 5.00
CA GLU A 29 -8.90 -1.42 4.90
C GLU A 29 -8.97 -2.33 3.66
N TYR A 30 -7.98 -2.25 2.77
CA TYR A 30 -7.92 -3.13 1.60
C TYR A 30 -7.36 -4.49 2.00
N TYR A 31 -8.12 -5.55 1.72
CA TYR A 31 -7.73 -6.93 1.99
C TYR A 31 -7.86 -7.80 0.74
N ASN A 32 -6.79 -8.50 0.41
CA ASN A 32 -6.76 -9.56 -0.59
C ASN A 32 -5.77 -10.65 -0.16
N PRO A 33 -6.23 -11.88 0.15
CA PRO A 33 -5.37 -12.94 0.69
C PRO A 33 -4.25 -13.34 -0.27
N LEU A 34 -4.45 -13.21 -1.60
CA LEU A 34 -3.44 -13.51 -2.62
C LEU A 34 -2.38 -12.41 -2.77
N LYS A 35 -2.62 -11.24 -2.19
CA LYS A 35 -1.73 -10.06 -2.22
C LYS A 35 -1.33 -9.67 -0.81
N SER A 36 -0.94 -10.61 0.04
CA SER A 36 -0.57 -10.30 1.43
C SER A 36 0.89 -9.87 1.59
N ALA A 37 1.81 -10.43 0.78
CA ALA A 37 3.24 -10.11 0.80
C ALA A 37 3.97 -10.69 -0.43
N PHE A 38 5.20 -10.23 -0.67
CA PHE A 38 6.19 -10.88 -1.54
C PHE A 38 7.52 -11.03 -0.80
N GLY A 39 7.77 -12.22 -0.24
CA GLY A 39 8.90 -12.43 0.66
C GLY A 39 8.77 -11.54 1.91
N THR A 40 9.80 -10.74 2.21
CA THR A 40 9.79 -9.77 3.31
C THR A 40 9.12 -8.42 2.96
N LEU A 41 8.76 -8.20 1.69
CA LEU A 41 8.01 -7.01 1.27
C LEU A 41 6.52 -7.20 1.60
N VAL A 42 6.07 -6.54 2.66
CA VAL A 42 4.70 -6.70 3.19
C VAL A 42 3.79 -5.49 2.92
N ALA A 43 4.36 -4.35 2.54
CA ALA A 43 3.63 -3.16 2.12
C ALA A 43 4.39 -2.48 0.98
N PHE A 44 3.65 -2.07 -0.04
CA PHE A 44 4.18 -1.26 -1.14
C PHE A 44 3.03 -0.41 -1.67
N ASN A 45 3.15 0.91 -1.45
CA ASN A 45 2.09 1.88 -1.67
C ASN A 45 2.56 2.90 -2.69
N ASP A 46 1.69 3.20 -3.65
CA ASP A 46 1.86 4.29 -4.61
C ASP A 46 0.93 5.43 -4.19
N ASP A 47 1.51 6.38 -3.45
CA ASP A 47 0.81 7.45 -2.75
C ASP A 47 1.00 8.80 -3.46
N PHE A 48 -0.12 9.40 -3.85
CA PHE A 48 -0.18 10.82 -4.20
C PHE A 48 -0.65 11.62 -2.99
N VAL A 49 0.20 12.54 -2.53
CA VAL A 49 -0.08 13.44 -1.41
C VAL A 49 -0.25 14.86 -1.94
N GLU A 50 -1.38 15.48 -1.63
CA GLU A 50 -1.65 16.88 -1.97
C GLU A 50 -0.64 17.83 -1.30
N ALA A 51 -0.27 18.91 -2.00
CA ALA A 51 0.70 19.88 -1.51
C ALA A 51 0.28 20.47 -0.14
N GLY A 52 1.24 20.55 0.80
CA GLY A 52 1.00 21.06 2.15
C GLY A 52 0.26 20.09 3.09
N LYS A 53 -0.01 18.85 2.65
CA LYS A 53 -0.57 17.77 3.46
C LYS A 53 0.50 16.72 3.76
N GLY A 54 0.21 15.85 4.71
CA GLY A 54 1.12 14.80 5.11
C GLY A 54 0.53 13.95 6.22
N PHE A 55 1.23 12.86 6.51
CA PHE A 55 0.88 11.98 7.62
C PHE A 55 1.32 12.64 8.93
N GLY A 56 0.42 12.71 9.91
CA GLY A 56 0.77 13.10 11.27
C GLY A 56 1.74 12.10 11.92
N ILE A 57 2.31 12.47 13.06
CA ILE A 57 3.17 11.54 13.84
C ILE A 57 2.36 10.29 14.20
N HIS A 58 2.89 9.13 13.86
CA HIS A 58 2.30 7.83 14.19
C HIS A 58 3.39 6.79 14.44
N PRO A 59 3.15 5.80 15.34
CA PRO A 59 4.14 4.81 15.70
C PRO A 59 4.27 3.72 14.63
N HIS A 60 5.47 3.16 14.52
CA HIS A 60 5.76 1.90 13.82
C HIS A 60 6.56 0.99 14.76
N ALA A 61 6.39 -0.33 14.62
CA ALA A 61 7.13 -1.31 15.41
C ALA A 61 7.54 -2.50 14.53
N ASN A 62 8.76 -3.00 14.71
CA ASN A 62 9.32 -4.19 14.04
C ASN A 62 9.26 -4.14 12.50
N MET A 63 9.45 -2.94 11.91
CA MET A 63 9.36 -2.71 10.47
C MET A 63 10.52 -1.84 9.99
N GLU A 64 11.06 -2.16 8.82
CA GLU A 64 11.95 -1.26 8.08
C GLU A 64 11.13 -0.53 7.01
N ILE A 65 11.15 0.80 7.04
CA ILE A 65 10.44 1.67 6.07
C ILE A 65 11.49 2.38 5.23
N LYS A 66 11.34 2.35 3.90
CA LYS A 66 12.24 2.96 2.93
C LYS A 66 11.49 3.85 1.95
#